data_AF-A0A536Z1Z1-F1
#
_entry.id   AF-A0A536Z1Z1-F1
#
_cell.length_a   1.000
_cell.length_b   1.000
_cell.length_c   1.000
_cell.angle_alpha   90.00
_cell.angle_beta   90.00
_cell.angle_gamma   90.00
#
_symmetry.space_group_name_H-M   'P 1'
#
loop_
_entity.id
_entity.type
_entity.pdbx_description
1 polymer ?
#
loop_
_entity_poly.entity_id
_entity_poly.type
_entity_poly.pdbx_seq_one_letter_code
_entity_poly.pdbx_strand_id
1 'polypeptide(L)'
;TNEQGLIGGAPIMGRDSGGGQNFAAMIEQPAQFDFYDGGGLDLAFLSFAEGDAEGNVNVSRFGDKIIGIGGFINISQNAKCVIFSGTLTAGDLDIGWEDGRTMIRREGRHRKFVPKLEQICYSAAMGRARGQVALFVTERAVFRVGADGLELIEIAPGLDPERDVISKMGFRPVVARGLKAMDPRIFRPGLMGLAADIHAKPRAYRSERVARWHETRSRAAT
;
A
#
# COMPACT_ATOMS: atom_id res chain seq x y z
N THR A 1 -12.36 -7.21 -0.40
CA THR A 1 -13.54 -6.73 0.34
C THR A 1 -13.40 -5.24 0.50
N ASN A 2 -14.49 -4.52 0.72
CA ASN A 2 -14.48 -3.11 1.11
C ASN A 2 -15.21 -2.92 2.45
N GLU A 3 -15.02 -1.76 3.08
CA GLU A 3 -15.58 -1.46 4.40
C GLU A 3 -17.12 -1.37 4.41
N GLN A 4 -17.77 -1.20 3.25
CA GLN A 4 -19.23 -1.21 3.11
C GLN A 4 -19.82 -2.64 3.16
N GLY A 5 -18.99 -3.68 3.22
CA GLY A 5 -19.43 -5.08 3.39
C GLY A 5 -19.42 -5.93 2.11
N LEU A 6 -18.91 -5.41 1.00
CA LEU A 6 -18.85 -6.16 -0.27
C LEU A 6 -17.63 -7.08 -0.33
N ILE A 7 -17.83 -8.32 -0.78
CA ILE A 7 -16.78 -9.35 -0.90
C ILE A 7 -16.71 -9.85 -2.35
N GLY A 8 -15.55 -9.67 -2.98
CA GLY A 8 -15.33 -10.00 -4.39
C GLY A 8 -15.90 -8.94 -5.34
N GLY A 9 -15.85 -9.23 -6.65
CA GLY A 9 -16.33 -8.30 -7.68
C GLY A 9 -15.37 -7.16 -8.02
N ALA A 10 -15.84 -6.26 -8.87
CA ALA A 10 -15.12 -5.05 -9.29
C ALA A 10 -15.68 -3.81 -8.57
N PRO A 11 -14.83 -2.87 -8.14
CA PRO A 11 -15.29 -1.63 -7.51
C PRO A 11 -16.02 -0.75 -8.54
N ILE A 12 -17.03 -0.01 -8.08
CA ILE A 12 -17.62 1.08 -8.88
C ILE A 12 -16.74 2.32 -8.74
N MET A 13 -16.49 3.02 -9.85
CA MET A 13 -15.64 4.20 -9.90
C MET A 13 -16.48 5.48 -9.80
N GLY A 14 -15.86 6.59 -9.39
CA GLY A 14 -16.51 7.91 -9.36
C GLY A 14 -17.26 8.18 -8.06
N ARG A 15 -18.49 8.68 -8.15
CA ARG A 15 -19.29 9.11 -6.97
C ARG A 15 -19.72 7.94 -6.08
N ASP A 16 -19.74 6.73 -6.62
CA ASP A 16 -20.17 5.52 -5.93
C ASP A 16 -18.96 4.66 -5.50
N SER A 17 -17.85 5.30 -5.12
CA SER A 17 -16.56 4.66 -4.79
C SER A 17 -16.55 3.74 -3.56
N GLY A 18 -17.71 3.45 -2.97
CA GLY A 18 -17.93 2.40 -1.97
C GLY A 18 -18.79 1.22 -2.47
N GLY A 19 -19.28 1.27 -3.70
CA GLY A 19 -20.08 0.23 -4.33
C GLY A 19 -19.22 -0.81 -5.07
N GLY A 20 -19.87 -1.90 -5.48
CA GLY A 20 -19.22 -2.98 -6.23
C GLY A 20 -20.21 -3.68 -7.16
N GLN A 21 -19.70 -4.24 -8.24
CA GLN A 21 -20.46 -5.02 -9.22
C GLN A 21 -19.94 -6.46 -9.26
N ASN A 22 -20.84 -7.41 -9.52
CA ASN A 22 -20.51 -8.84 -9.59
C ASN A 22 -19.78 -9.34 -8.32
N PHE A 23 -20.16 -8.83 -7.15
CA PHE A 23 -19.63 -9.29 -5.87
C PHE A 23 -20.15 -10.70 -5.54
N ALA A 24 -19.35 -11.47 -4.82
CA ALA A 24 -19.68 -12.83 -4.42
C ALA A 24 -20.58 -12.87 -3.18
N ALA A 25 -20.43 -11.90 -2.28
CA ALA A 25 -21.26 -11.76 -1.08
C ALA A 25 -21.31 -10.29 -0.62
N MET A 26 -22.35 -9.99 0.17
CA MET A 26 -22.48 -8.74 0.91
C MET A 26 -22.86 -9.07 2.35
N ILE A 27 -22.17 -8.46 3.29
CA ILE A 27 -22.49 -8.51 4.73
C ILE A 27 -22.82 -7.10 5.22
N GLU A 28 -23.46 -7.00 6.37
CA GLU A 28 -23.69 -5.73 7.02
C GLU A 28 -22.36 -5.08 7.44
N GLN A 29 -22.29 -3.76 7.25
CA GLN A 29 -21.09 -2.98 7.53
C GLN A 29 -20.53 -3.15 8.96
N PRO A 30 -21.35 -3.25 10.04
CA PRO A 30 -20.84 -3.52 11.38
C PRO A 30 -20.05 -4.83 11.47
N ALA A 31 -20.57 -5.93 10.91
CA ALA A 31 -19.86 -7.21 10.91
C ALA A 31 -18.59 -7.19 10.06
N GLN A 32 -18.57 -6.38 8.99
CA GLN A 32 -17.36 -6.14 8.20
C GLN A 32 -16.27 -5.43 9.02
N PHE A 33 -16.66 -4.49 9.89
CA PHE A 33 -15.75 -3.83 10.81
C PHE A 33 -15.29 -4.76 11.94
N ASP A 34 -16.17 -5.61 12.49
CA ASP A 34 -15.74 -6.65 13.44
C ASP A 34 -14.64 -7.55 12.84
N PHE A 35 -14.76 -7.90 11.56
CA PHE A 35 -13.73 -8.66 10.84
C PHE A 35 -12.43 -7.86 10.64
N TYR A 36 -12.49 -6.56 10.35
CA TYR A 36 -11.29 -5.72 10.24
C TYR A 36 -10.61 -5.52 11.58
N ASP A 37 -11.38 -5.20 12.62
CA ASP A 37 -10.88 -4.95 13.96
C ASP A 37 -10.30 -6.23 14.60
N GLY A 38 -10.86 -7.39 14.24
CA GLY A 38 -10.31 -8.71 14.57
C GLY A 38 -9.06 -9.13 13.79
N GLY A 39 -8.51 -8.29 12.90
CA GLY A 39 -7.29 -8.59 12.14
C GLY A 39 -7.49 -9.58 10.97
N GLY A 40 -8.70 -9.63 10.41
CA GLY A 40 -9.07 -10.56 9.34
C GLY A 40 -8.39 -10.29 7.99
N LEU A 41 -7.83 -9.09 7.79
CA LEU A 41 -7.15 -8.66 6.58
C LEU A 41 -5.70 -9.16 6.54
N ASP A 42 -5.34 -9.92 5.51
CA ASP A 42 -3.94 -10.29 5.26
C ASP A 42 -3.16 -9.11 4.65
N LEU A 43 -3.81 -8.36 3.74
CA LEU A 43 -3.26 -7.21 3.04
C LEU A 43 -4.30 -6.08 3.01
N ALA A 44 -3.84 -4.85 3.24
CA ALA A 44 -4.62 -3.64 3.04
C ALA A 44 -3.86 -2.66 2.14
N PHE A 45 -4.55 -2.07 1.17
CA PHE A 45 -4.01 -1.04 0.28
C PHE A 45 -4.77 0.26 0.55
N LEU A 46 -4.07 1.28 1.01
CA LEU A 46 -4.67 2.55 1.43
C LEU A 46 -3.90 3.72 0.85
N SER A 47 -4.60 4.81 0.53
CA SER A 47 -3.93 6.06 0.17
C SER A 47 -3.36 6.74 1.41
N PHE A 48 -2.36 7.61 1.24
CA PHE A 48 -1.86 8.46 2.31
C PHE A 48 -1.77 9.93 1.88
N ALA A 49 -1.97 10.84 2.83
CA ALA A 49 -1.74 12.27 2.63
C ALA A 49 -0.27 12.60 2.85
N GLU A 50 0.19 12.29 4.06
CA GLU A 50 1.52 12.59 4.54
C GLU A 50 2.09 11.38 5.28
N GLY A 51 3.41 11.25 5.26
CA GLY A 51 4.17 10.32 6.09
C GLY A 51 5.33 11.02 6.79
N ASP A 52 5.75 10.55 7.96
CA ASP A 52 6.90 11.09 8.69
C ASP A 52 8.08 10.11 8.77
N ALA A 53 9.17 10.55 9.41
CA ALA A 53 10.40 9.77 9.54
C ALA A 53 10.23 8.45 10.30
N GLU A 54 9.26 8.38 11.22
CA GLU A 54 9.00 7.16 11.99
C GLU A 54 8.14 6.16 11.22
N GLY A 55 7.48 6.61 10.15
CA GLY A 55 6.55 5.84 9.32
C GLY A 55 5.08 6.02 9.72
N ASN A 56 4.76 7.05 10.52
CA ASN A 56 3.36 7.38 10.82
C ASN A 56 2.68 7.94 9.56
N VAL A 57 1.34 7.89 9.53
CA VAL A 57 0.54 8.40 8.40
C VAL A 57 -0.53 9.37 8.87
N ASN A 58 -0.70 10.45 8.12
CA ASN A 58 -1.88 11.32 8.18
C ASN A 58 -2.79 11.08 6.97
N VAL A 59 -4.09 11.10 7.18
CA VAL A 59 -5.13 11.18 6.13
C VAL A 59 -6.27 12.14 6.49
N SER A 60 -6.35 12.62 7.72
CA SER A 60 -7.55 13.25 8.28
C SER A 60 -7.59 14.76 8.13
N ARG A 61 -6.44 15.43 8.11
CA ARG A 61 -6.35 16.89 8.13
C ARG A 61 -5.25 17.40 7.20
N PHE A 62 -5.57 18.49 6.50
CA PHE A 62 -4.68 19.17 5.57
C PHE A 62 -4.80 20.68 5.81
N GLY A 63 -3.88 21.26 6.58
CA GLY A 63 -3.97 22.66 6.98
C GLY A 63 -5.26 22.96 7.74
N ASP A 64 -6.10 23.81 7.18
CA ASP A 64 -7.40 24.20 7.73
C ASP A 64 -8.54 23.23 7.37
N LYS A 65 -8.32 22.30 6.45
CA LYS A 65 -9.35 21.36 5.98
C LYS A 65 -9.34 20.05 6.77
N ILE A 66 -10.50 19.70 7.32
CA ILE A 66 -10.75 18.39 7.96
C ILE A 66 -11.50 17.50 6.96
N ILE A 67 -10.93 16.33 6.66
CA ILE A 67 -11.51 15.30 5.80
C ILE A 67 -12.14 14.19 6.64
N GLY A 68 -11.49 13.83 7.75
CA GLY A 68 -11.83 12.66 8.57
C GLY A 68 -11.09 11.41 8.12
N ILE A 69 -11.23 10.33 8.89
CA ILE A 69 -10.49 9.08 8.70
C ILE A 69 -11.28 7.97 8.00
N GLY A 70 -12.62 8.05 7.94
CA GLY A 70 -13.45 6.91 7.51
C GLY A 70 -13.07 5.62 8.27
N GLY A 71 -13.03 4.47 7.58
CA GLY A 71 -12.55 3.21 8.14
C GLY A 71 -11.02 3.04 8.15
N PHE A 72 -10.23 4.09 7.85
CA PHE A 72 -8.78 4.00 7.69
C PHE A 72 -8.07 3.37 8.89
N ILE A 73 -8.45 3.74 10.12
CA ILE A 73 -7.83 3.20 11.34
C ILE A 73 -8.19 1.73 11.53
N ASN A 74 -9.47 1.36 11.39
CA ASN A 74 -9.93 -0.03 11.50
C ASN A 74 -9.17 -0.96 10.55
N ILE A 75 -8.93 -0.49 9.31
CA ILE A 75 -8.21 -1.25 8.29
C ILE A 75 -6.70 -1.24 8.54
N SER A 76 -6.09 -0.06 8.64
CA SER A 76 -4.62 0.09 8.68
C SER A 76 -3.99 -0.49 9.94
N GLN A 77 -4.67 -0.43 11.09
CA GLN A 77 -4.08 -0.78 12.38
C GLN A 77 -4.05 -2.30 12.64
N ASN A 78 -4.96 -3.06 12.01
CA ASN A 78 -5.17 -4.48 12.31
C ASN A 78 -4.89 -5.40 11.12
N ALA A 79 -4.75 -4.87 9.88
CA ALA A 79 -4.29 -5.68 8.76
C ALA A 79 -2.88 -6.23 9.02
N LYS A 80 -2.60 -7.49 8.67
CA LYS A 80 -1.28 -8.11 8.90
C LYS A 80 -0.15 -7.37 8.16
N CYS A 81 -0.47 -6.89 6.96
CA CYS A 81 0.41 -6.05 6.17
C CYS A 81 -0.40 -4.91 5.53
N VAL A 82 0.09 -3.68 5.66
CA VAL A 82 -0.50 -2.48 5.09
C VAL A 82 0.43 -1.83 4.07
N ILE A 83 -0.13 -1.47 2.92
CA ILE A 83 0.56 -0.82 1.82
C ILE A 83 -0.07 0.56 1.63
N PHE A 84 0.67 1.60 1.98
CA PHE A 84 0.32 2.98 1.74
C PHE A 84 0.76 3.39 0.34
N SER A 85 -0.21 3.61 -0.54
CA SER A 85 0.01 3.94 -1.94
C SER A 85 -0.22 5.43 -2.20
N GLY A 86 0.66 6.07 -2.93
CA GLY A 86 0.52 7.48 -3.27
C GLY A 86 1.78 8.02 -3.91
N THR A 87 1.72 9.20 -4.51
CA THR A 87 2.92 9.80 -5.10
C THR A 87 3.93 10.24 -4.04
N LEU A 88 5.20 10.44 -4.39
CA LEU A 88 6.21 10.99 -3.47
C LEU A 88 5.93 12.47 -3.16
N THR A 89 5.50 13.23 -4.18
CA THR A 89 5.12 14.64 -4.09
C THR A 89 3.72 14.87 -4.66
N ALA A 90 3.00 15.86 -4.15
CA ALA A 90 1.67 16.28 -4.62
C ALA A 90 1.71 17.63 -5.34
N GLY A 91 0.61 18.00 -6.00
CA GLY A 91 0.45 19.29 -6.66
C GLY A 91 1.09 19.31 -8.05
N ASP A 92 0.45 18.60 -8.99
CA ASP A 92 0.75 18.60 -10.43
C ASP A 92 2.06 17.92 -10.85
N LEU A 93 2.50 16.90 -10.10
CA LEU A 93 3.54 15.97 -10.53
C LEU A 93 3.20 15.42 -11.93
N ASP A 94 4.09 15.63 -12.89
CA ASP A 94 4.03 15.05 -14.23
C ASP A 94 5.20 14.08 -14.39
N ILE A 95 4.87 12.81 -14.55
CA ILE A 95 5.81 11.70 -14.64
C ILE A 95 5.40 10.79 -15.79
N GLY A 96 6.40 10.29 -16.52
CA GLY A 96 6.23 9.37 -17.62
C GLY A 96 7.25 8.24 -17.57
N TRP A 97 7.07 7.27 -18.47
CA TRP A 97 7.96 6.13 -18.61
C TRP A 97 8.36 5.96 -20.07
N GLU A 98 9.65 6.12 -20.34
CA GLU A 98 10.24 6.11 -21.68
C GLU A 98 11.35 5.05 -21.69
N ASP A 99 11.25 4.08 -22.60
CA ASP A 99 12.18 2.94 -22.72
C ASP A 99 12.43 2.15 -21.42
N GLY A 100 11.41 2.05 -20.56
CA GLY A 100 11.53 1.36 -19.28
C GLY A 100 12.22 2.16 -18.18
N ARG A 101 12.40 3.48 -18.38
CA ARG A 101 12.98 4.41 -17.41
C ARG A 101 11.95 5.44 -17.00
N THR A 102 11.99 5.81 -15.73
CA THR A 102 11.11 6.84 -15.16
C THR A 102 11.62 8.22 -15.50
N MET A 103 10.73 9.08 -16.00
CA MET A 103 11.03 10.48 -16.32
C MET A 103 10.11 11.44 -15.61
N ILE A 104 10.68 12.28 -14.75
CA ILE A 104 9.98 13.36 -14.07
C ILE A 104 9.99 14.59 -14.99
N ARG A 105 8.87 14.86 -15.67
CA ARG A 105 8.71 15.99 -16.58
C ARG A 105 8.46 17.29 -15.83
N ARG A 106 7.72 17.21 -14.72
CA ARG A 106 7.49 18.31 -13.79
C ARG A 106 7.36 17.76 -12.38
N GLU A 107 8.11 18.33 -11.45
CA GLU A 107 8.02 17.92 -10.04
C GLU A 107 6.75 18.45 -9.36
N GLY A 108 6.23 17.70 -8.39
CA GLY A 108 5.11 18.15 -7.56
C GLY A 108 5.50 19.31 -6.63
N ARG A 109 4.57 20.23 -6.37
CA ARG A 109 4.78 21.39 -5.50
C ARG A 109 4.93 21.08 -4.02
N HIS A 110 4.34 19.98 -3.54
CA HIS A 110 4.21 19.68 -2.11
C HIS A 110 4.88 18.36 -1.77
N ARG A 111 5.74 18.37 -0.73
CA ARG A 111 6.33 17.15 -0.18
C ARG A 111 5.26 16.40 0.62
N LYS A 112 5.11 15.10 0.40
CA LYS A 112 4.21 14.25 1.20
C LYS A 112 4.93 13.58 2.36
N PHE A 113 6.26 13.48 2.32
CA PHE A 113 7.05 13.01 3.44
C PHE A 113 7.56 14.22 4.22
N VAL A 114 6.99 14.48 5.39
CA VAL A 114 7.15 15.71 6.17
C VAL A 114 7.87 15.43 7.50
N PRO A 115 8.60 16.40 8.09
CA PRO A 115 9.31 16.16 9.35
C PRO A 115 8.37 15.92 10.54
N LYS A 116 7.13 16.42 10.46
CA LYS A 116 6.12 16.28 11.51
C LYS A 116 4.72 16.29 10.89
N LEU A 117 3.91 15.30 11.24
CA LEU A 117 2.50 15.24 10.84
C LEU A 117 1.65 16.23 11.65
N GLU A 118 0.57 16.71 11.04
CA GLU A 118 -0.46 17.46 11.77
C GLU A 118 -1.27 16.54 12.70
N GLN A 119 -1.63 15.35 12.21
CA GLN A 119 -2.38 14.34 12.94
C GLN A 119 -1.89 12.94 12.58
N ILE A 120 -1.83 12.06 13.58
CA ILE A 120 -1.46 10.66 13.38
C ILE A 120 -2.74 9.84 13.20
N CYS A 121 -2.92 9.28 12.00
CA CYS A 121 -4.00 8.34 11.66
C CYS A 121 -3.52 6.88 11.63
N TYR A 122 -2.22 6.65 11.46
CA TYR A 122 -1.59 5.34 11.67
C TYR A 122 -0.30 5.55 12.45
N SER A 123 -0.09 4.75 13.50
CA SER A 123 1.11 4.78 14.32
C SER A 123 2.05 3.64 13.95
N ALA A 124 3.23 3.99 13.43
CA ALA A 124 4.28 3.04 13.14
C ALA A 124 4.82 2.35 14.39
N ALA A 125 4.87 3.05 15.53
CA ALA A 125 5.27 2.47 16.80
C ALA A 125 4.34 1.32 17.22
N MET A 126 3.02 1.51 17.09
CA MET A 126 2.05 0.44 17.36
C MET A 126 2.16 -0.71 16.36
N GLY A 127 2.35 -0.41 15.07
CA GLY A 127 2.57 -1.42 14.03
C GLY A 127 3.79 -2.31 14.34
N ARG A 128 4.92 -1.67 14.68
CA ARG A 128 6.16 -2.38 15.10
C ARG A 128 5.94 -3.26 16.32
N ALA A 129 5.27 -2.75 17.35
CA ALA A 129 4.99 -3.51 18.57
C ALA A 129 4.16 -4.78 18.31
N ARG A 130 3.37 -4.80 17.23
CA ARG A 130 2.53 -5.94 16.80
C ARG A 130 3.22 -6.82 15.75
N GLY A 131 4.45 -6.50 15.33
CA GLY A 131 5.12 -7.19 14.23
C GLY A 131 4.41 -7.00 12.88
N GLN A 132 3.64 -5.93 12.73
CA GLN A 132 2.93 -5.59 11.51
C GLN A 132 3.91 -5.14 10.43
N VAL A 133 3.68 -5.57 9.17
CA VAL A 133 4.45 -5.06 8.03
C VAL A 133 3.76 -3.82 7.48
N ALA A 134 4.50 -2.73 7.31
CA ALA A 134 3.99 -1.52 6.67
C ALA A 134 4.96 -1.04 5.58
N LEU A 135 4.39 -0.76 4.41
CA LEU A 135 5.12 -0.29 3.23
C LEU A 135 4.52 1.02 2.72
N PHE A 136 5.37 1.88 2.16
CA PHE A 136 4.96 3.02 1.35
C PHE A 136 5.40 2.76 -0.09
N VAL A 137 4.47 2.74 -1.03
CA VAL A 137 4.73 2.52 -2.45
C VAL A 137 4.38 3.80 -3.20
N THR A 138 5.40 4.38 -3.82
CA THR A 138 5.27 5.56 -4.67
C THR A 138 5.57 5.25 -6.13
N GLU A 139 5.37 6.22 -7.00
CA GLU A 139 5.71 6.11 -8.42
C GLU A 139 7.22 5.93 -8.67
N ARG A 140 8.06 6.29 -7.69
CA ARG A 140 9.51 6.32 -7.83
C ARG A 140 10.33 5.58 -6.78
N ALA A 141 9.71 5.19 -5.67
CA ALA A 141 10.39 4.59 -4.53
C ALA A 141 9.44 3.72 -3.70
N VAL A 142 9.99 2.66 -3.12
CA VAL A 142 9.32 1.84 -2.10
C VAL A 142 10.08 2.01 -0.79
N PHE A 143 9.33 2.28 0.27
CA PHE A 143 9.84 2.36 1.64
C PHE A 143 9.21 1.27 2.50
N ARG A 144 9.97 0.78 3.47
CA ARG A 144 9.50 -0.07 4.54
C ARG A 144 9.55 0.70 5.85
N VAL A 145 8.57 0.50 6.71
CA VAL A 145 8.65 0.92 8.12
C VAL A 145 9.56 -0.07 8.84
N GLY A 146 10.81 0.33 9.07
CA GLY A 146 11.83 -0.43 9.78
C GLY A 146 11.88 -0.10 11.28
N ALA A 147 12.83 -0.73 11.98
CA ALA A 147 13.07 -0.49 13.40
C ALA A 147 13.47 0.97 13.69
N ASP A 148 14.26 1.55 12.80
CA ASP A 148 14.83 2.91 12.93
C ASP A 148 14.04 3.97 12.13
N GLY A 149 12.78 3.67 11.77
CA GLY A 149 11.93 4.54 10.95
C GLY A 149 11.84 4.08 9.50
N LEU A 150 11.56 5.01 8.59
CA LEU A 150 11.40 4.70 7.16
C LEU A 150 12.74 4.33 6.51
N GLU A 151 12.72 3.22 5.79
CA GLU A 151 13.85 2.69 5.04
C GLU A 151 13.50 2.63 3.55
N LEU A 152 14.29 3.30 2.71
CA LEU A 152 14.22 3.21 1.26
C LEU A 152 14.78 1.85 0.80
N ILE A 153 13.90 1.00 0.26
CA ILE A 153 14.24 -0.38 -0.12
C ILE A 153 14.24 -0.63 -1.62
N GLU A 154 13.46 0.14 -2.38
CA GLU A 154 13.47 0.06 -3.86
C GLU A 154 13.41 1.45 -4.49
N ILE A 155 14.04 1.59 -5.65
CA ILE A 155 14.01 2.80 -6.48
C ILE A 155 13.63 2.47 -7.92
N ALA A 156 12.83 3.34 -8.54
CA ALA A 156 12.44 3.20 -9.93
C ALA A 156 13.64 3.38 -10.89
N PRO A 157 13.66 2.68 -12.03
CA PRO A 157 14.76 2.75 -12.99
C PRO A 157 14.92 4.15 -13.57
N GLY A 158 16.17 4.58 -13.74
CA GLY A 158 16.52 5.89 -14.33
C GLY A 158 16.57 7.05 -13.34
N LEU A 159 16.32 6.81 -12.05
CA LEU A 159 16.36 7.83 -11.00
C LEU A 159 17.57 7.68 -10.08
N ASP A 160 18.00 8.80 -9.51
CA ASP A 160 19.03 8.87 -8.48
C ASP A 160 18.37 8.98 -7.09
N PRO A 161 18.73 8.13 -6.10
CA PRO A 161 18.10 8.16 -4.78
C PRO A 161 18.22 9.50 -4.06
N GLU A 162 19.36 10.17 -4.15
CA GLU A 162 19.58 11.44 -3.45
C GLU A 162 18.80 12.57 -4.09
N ARG A 163 18.95 12.74 -5.40
CA ARG A 163 18.33 13.82 -6.17
C ARG A 163 16.83 13.65 -6.29
N ASP A 164 16.34 12.47 -6.65
CA ASP A 164 14.96 12.30 -7.11
C ASP A 164 14.02 11.80 -6.01
N VAL A 165 14.57 11.29 -4.90
CA VAL A 165 13.78 10.79 -3.77
C VAL A 165 14.08 11.58 -2.49
N ILE A 166 15.29 11.48 -1.95
CA ILE A 166 15.62 12.01 -0.62
C ILE A 166 15.51 13.54 -0.57
N SER A 167 15.98 14.25 -1.60
CA SER A 167 15.87 15.72 -1.67
C SER A 167 14.42 16.23 -1.72
N LYS A 168 13.47 15.35 -2.05
CA LYS A 168 12.04 15.64 -2.15
C LYS A 168 11.28 15.33 -0.85
N MET A 169 11.99 14.86 0.17
CA MET A 169 11.44 14.56 1.49
C MET A 169 11.78 15.67 2.49
N GLY A 170 11.05 15.73 3.60
CA GLY A 170 11.28 16.63 4.72
C GLY A 170 12.36 16.13 5.70
N PHE A 171 12.87 14.93 5.49
CA PHE A 171 13.87 14.25 6.31
C PHE A 171 14.63 13.24 5.45
N ARG A 172 15.76 12.73 5.96
CA ARG A 172 16.53 11.67 5.31
C ARG A 172 16.08 10.30 5.85
N PRO A 173 15.53 9.40 5.02
CA PRO A 173 15.22 8.04 5.43
C PRO A 173 16.52 7.22 5.57
N VAL A 174 16.42 6.05 6.23
CA VAL A 174 17.47 5.03 6.13
C VAL A 174 17.53 4.54 4.68
N VAL A 175 18.72 4.34 4.13
CA VAL A 175 18.89 3.73 2.81
C VAL A 175 19.32 2.29 3.01
N ALA A 176 18.53 1.34 2.48
CA ALA A 176 18.85 -0.08 2.62
C ALA A 176 20.21 -0.40 1.99
N ARG A 177 21.05 -1.17 2.69
CA ARG A 177 22.35 -1.62 2.15
C ARG A 177 22.21 -2.38 0.82
N GLY A 178 21.09 -3.09 0.67
CA GLY A 178 20.73 -3.81 -0.54
C GLY A 178 19.62 -3.11 -1.33
N LEU A 179 19.62 -1.77 -1.39
CA LEU A 179 18.68 -0.99 -2.20
C LEU A 179 18.56 -1.60 -3.60
N LYS A 180 17.35 -1.97 -4.00
CA LYS A 180 17.08 -2.64 -5.26
C LYS A 180 16.46 -1.69 -6.28
N ALA A 181 16.63 -2.00 -7.55
CA ALA A 181 15.73 -1.46 -8.55
C ALA A 181 14.34 -2.10 -8.39
N MET A 182 13.29 -1.29 -8.53
CA MET A 182 11.92 -1.79 -8.68
C MET A 182 11.81 -2.68 -9.93
N ASP A 183 10.85 -3.61 -9.94
CA ASP A 183 10.70 -4.57 -11.05
C ASP A 183 10.54 -3.84 -12.41
N PRO A 184 11.46 -4.04 -13.38
CA PRO A 184 11.45 -3.29 -14.64
C PRO A 184 10.20 -3.53 -15.48
N ARG A 185 9.45 -4.62 -15.24
CA ARG A 185 8.19 -4.92 -15.94
C ARG A 185 7.10 -3.90 -15.61
N ILE A 186 7.19 -3.23 -14.45
CA ILE A 186 6.24 -2.17 -14.04
C ILE A 186 6.36 -0.94 -14.95
N PHE A 187 7.55 -0.70 -15.52
CA PHE A 187 7.88 0.55 -16.22
C PHE A 187 7.83 0.42 -17.74
N ARG A 188 7.33 -0.71 -18.26
CA ARG A 188 7.27 -1.01 -19.70
C ARG A 188 5.85 -1.31 -20.16
N PRO A 189 5.47 -0.96 -21.39
CA PRO A 189 4.21 -1.40 -21.96
C PRO A 189 4.25 -2.92 -22.16
N GLY A 190 3.16 -3.61 -21.83
CA GLY A 190 3.01 -5.05 -22.02
C GLY A 190 2.49 -5.76 -20.78
N LEU A 191 2.14 -7.04 -20.94
CA LEU A 191 1.70 -7.87 -19.83
C LEU A 191 2.91 -8.24 -18.95
N MET A 192 2.79 -8.03 -17.64
CA MET A 192 3.83 -8.40 -16.67
C MET A 192 3.97 -9.92 -16.47
N GLY A 193 2.98 -10.71 -16.91
CA GLY A 193 2.97 -12.17 -16.73
C GLY A 193 2.70 -12.63 -15.29
N LEU A 194 2.08 -11.78 -14.45
CA LEU A 194 1.86 -12.05 -13.01
C LEU A 194 1.16 -13.38 -12.71
N ALA A 195 0.36 -13.91 -13.63
CA ALA A 195 -0.28 -15.21 -13.43
C ALA A 195 0.75 -16.33 -13.22
N ALA A 196 1.86 -16.33 -13.94
CA ALA A 196 2.93 -17.32 -13.74
C ALA A 196 3.58 -17.15 -12.37
N ASP A 197 3.89 -15.91 -11.99
CA ASP A 197 4.50 -15.57 -10.70
C ASP A 197 3.61 -15.98 -9.51
N ILE A 198 2.30 -15.76 -9.64
CA ILE A 198 1.31 -16.08 -8.59
C ILE A 198 1.11 -17.59 -8.48
N HIS A 199 0.99 -18.32 -9.60
CA HIS A 199 0.81 -19.77 -9.58
C HIS A 199 2.06 -20.52 -9.13
N ALA A 200 3.26 -19.96 -9.34
CA ALA A 200 4.52 -20.52 -8.85
C ALA A 200 4.68 -20.38 -7.32
N LYS A 201 3.96 -19.44 -6.68
CA LYS A 201 4.03 -19.25 -5.23
C LYS A 201 3.28 -20.38 -4.50
N PRO A 202 3.83 -20.89 -3.39
CA PRO A 202 3.13 -21.88 -2.58
C PRO A 202 1.82 -21.29 -2.06
N ARG A 203 0.74 -22.09 -2.11
CA ARG A 203 -0.53 -21.70 -1.49
C ARG A 203 -0.37 -21.72 0.02
N ALA A 204 -0.57 -20.57 0.65
CA ALA A 204 -0.75 -20.48 2.08
C ALA A 204 -2.24 -20.68 2.41
N TYR A 205 -2.53 -21.64 3.29
CA TYR A 205 -3.90 -21.88 3.76
C TYR A 205 -4.08 -21.29 5.16
N ARG A 206 -5.20 -20.61 5.38
CA ARG A 206 -5.53 -20.02 6.69
C ARG A 206 -5.81 -21.06 7.79
N SER A 207 -6.02 -22.33 7.43
CA SER A 207 -6.16 -23.45 8.38
C SER A 207 -5.85 -24.78 7.71
N GLU A 208 -5.47 -25.78 8.51
CA GLU A 208 -5.31 -27.17 8.04
C GLU A 208 -6.57 -27.71 7.39
N ARG A 209 -7.74 -27.35 7.92
CA ARG A 209 -9.03 -27.78 7.36
C ARG A 209 -9.19 -27.34 5.90
N VAL A 210 -8.84 -26.10 5.60
CA VAL A 210 -8.88 -25.56 4.23
C VAL A 210 -7.80 -26.22 3.36
N ALA A 211 -6.61 -26.46 3.91
CA ALA A 211 -5.54 -27.17 3.20
C ALA A 211 -6.00 -28.58 2.75
N ARG A 212 -6.52 -29.38 3.68
CA ARG A 212 -7.04 -30.74 3.41
C ARG A 212 -8.18 -30.73 2.38
N TRP A 213 -9.06 -29.74 2.43
CA TRP A 213 -10.15 -29.61 1.45
C TRP A 213 -9.64 -29.38 0.02
N HIS A 214 -8.55 -28.63 -0.15
CA HIS A 214 -7.94 -28.45 -1.46
C HIS A 214 -7.21 -29.71 -1.92
N GLU A 215 -6.50 -30.41 -1.04
CA GLU A 215 -5.82 -31.67 -1.36
C GLU A 215 -6.78 -32.74 -1.88
N THR A 216 -7.95 -32.90 -1.25
CA THR A 216 -8.96 -33.89 -1.68
C THR A 216 -9.52 -33.58 -3.07
N ARG A 217 -9.66 -32.30 -3.43
CA ARG A 217 -10.13 -31.89 -4.77
C ARG A 217 -9.07 -32.01 -5.86
N SER A 218 -7.81 -31.70 -5.55
CA SER A 218 -6.72 -31.91 -6.51
C SER A 218 -6.55 -33.38 -6.86
N ARG A 219 -6.76 -34.29 -5.90
CA ARG A 219 -6.71 -35.75 -6.14
C ARG A 219 -7.89 -36.29 -6.95
N ALA A 220 -9.06 -35.64 -6.89
CA ALA A 220 -10.24 -36.04 -7.65
C ALA A 220 -10.26 -35.53 -9.10
N ALA A 221 -9.34 -34.61 -9.45
CA ALA A 221 -9.20 -34.03 -10.79
C ALA A 221 -8.08 -34.67 -11.63
N THR A 222 -7.35 -35.63 -11.05
CA THR A 222 -6.36 -36.52 -11.69
C THR A 222 -6.92 -37.93 -11.78
#